data_AF-A0AAJ2JPU7-F1
#
_entry.id   AF-A0AAJ2JPU7-F1
#
_cell.length_a   1.000
_cell.length_b   1.000
_cell.length_c   1.000
_cell.angle_alpha   90.00
_cell.angle_beta   90.00
_cell.angle_gamma   90.00
#
_symmetry.space_group_name_H-M   'P 1'
#
loop_
_entity.id
_entity.type
_entity.pdbx_description
1 polymer ?
#
loop_
_entity_poly.entity_id
_entity_poly.type
_entity_poly.pdbx_seq_one_letter_code
_entity_poly.pdbx_strand_id
1 'polypeptide(L)'
;MWVEKMEITIQEEKYNPFLKRRELKILVRHENEATPSKETIKNFLKEKFKVDESQIKIDFILSKVGLAESLIKAKIYDENVEVKKVET
;
A
#
# COMPACT_ATOMS: atom_id res chain seq x y z
N MET A 1 21.13 11.59 17.26
CA MET A 1 19.96 10.68 17.14
C MET A 1 19.44 10.86 15.74
N TRP A 2 19.80 9.96 14.83
CA TRP A 2 19.26 9.96 13.48
C TRP A 2 17.90 9.29 13.57
N VAL A 3 16.83 10.03 13.29
CA VAL A 3 15.49 9.47 13.26
C VAL A 3 15.29 9.01 11.83
N GLU A 4 15.43 7.71 11.60
CA GLU A 4 15.02 7.05 10.37
C GLU A 4 13.49 7.22 10.26
N LYS A 5 13.04 8.33 9.66
CA LYS A 5 11.62 8.63 9.52
C LYS A 5 11.13 8.11 8.18
N MET A 6 10.88 6.80 8.12
CA MET A 6 9.92 6.28 7.16
C MET A 6 8.52 6.73 7.59
N GLU A 7 7.96 7.72 6.91
CA GLU A 7 6.64 8.27 7.22
C GLU A 7 5.61 7.75 6.22
N ILE A 8 4.74 6.86 6.68
CA ILE A 8 3.64 6.30 5.89
C ILE A 8 2.37 7.08 6.19
N THR A 9 1.93 7.89 5.24
CA THR A 9 0.70 8.68 5.33
C THR A 9 -0.36 8.13 4.38
N ILE A 10 -1.59 7.93 4.86
CA ILE A 10 -2.72 7.62 3.98
C ILE A 10 -3.32 8.96 3.55
N GLN A 11 -3.20 9.29 2.27
CA GLN A 11 -3.75 10.54 1.72
C GLN A 11 -5.24 10.45 1.43
N GLU A 12 -5.68 9.33 0.87
CA GLU A 12 -7.09 9.11 0.56
C GLU A 12 -7.48 7.67 0.92
N GLU A 13 -8.62 7.55 1.59
CA GLU A 13 -9.37 6.31 1.68
C GLU A 13 -10.76 6.52 1.08
N LYS A 14 -11.12 5.66 0.13
CA LYS A 14 -12.45 5.72 -0.50
C LYS A 14 -13.03 4.32 -0.57
N TYR A 15 -14.08 4.08 0.19
CA TYR A 15 -14.86 2.86 0.05
C TYR A 15 -15.85 2.99 -1.10
N ASN A 16 -15.84 2.03 -2.02
CA ASN A 16 -16.78 1.96 -3.12
C ASN A 16 -17.74 0.77 -2.89
N PRO A 17 -18.95 1.02 -2.36
CA PRO A 17 -19.91 -0.05 -2.04
C PRO A 17 -20.39 -0.81 -3.28
N PHE A 18 -20.40 -0.18 -4.45
CA PHE A 18 -20.77 -0.83 -5.72
C PHE A 18 -19.78 -1.92 -6.14
N LEU A 19 -18.50 -1.71 -5.86
CA LEU A 19 -17.42 -2.64 -6.23
C LEU A 19 -16.92 -3.45 -5.03
N LYS A 20 -17.56 -3.29 -3.85
CA LYS A 20 -17.16 -3.90 -2.57
C LYS A 20 -15.63 -3.84 -2.35
N ARG A 21 -15.04 -2.66 -2.59
CA ARG A 21 -13.60 -2.45 -2.45
C ARG A 21 -13.29 -1.08 -1.88
N ARG A 22 -12.22 -0.98 -1.11
CA ARG A 22 -11.63 0.25 -0.58
C ARG A 22 -10.43 0.62 -1.42
N GLU A 23 -10.44 1.80 -2.01
CA GLU A 23 -9.31 2.37 -2.73
C GLU A 23 -8.53 3.27 -1.76
N LEU A 24 -7.24 2.98 -1.64
CA LEU A 24 -6.32 3.65 -0.73
C LEU A 24 -5.22 4.30 -1.55
N LYS A 25 -4.96 5.58 -1.29
CA LYS A 25 -3.74 6.26 -1.74
C LYS A 25 -2.86 6.50 -0.53
N ILE A 26 -1.66 5.97 -0.60
CA ILE A 26 -0.66 6.00 0.46
C ILE A 26 0.52 6.80 -0.08
N LEU A 27 0.96 7.80 0.66
CA LEU A 27 2.20 8.50 0.42
C LEU A 27 3.21 8.02 1.46
N VAL A 28 4.29 7.43 0.99
CA VAL A 28 5.41 7.02 1.84
C VAL A 28 6.55 7.98 1.61
N ARG A 29 6.98 8.67 2.65
CA ARG A 29 8.21 9.46 2.63
C ARG A 29 9.32 8.62 3.24
N HIS A 30 10.39 8.43 2.48
CA HIS A 30 11.53 7.58 2.84
C HIS A 30 12.83 8.36 2.61
N GLU A 31 13.00 9.46 3.35
CA GLU A 31 14.20 10.31 3.29
C GLU A 31 15.43 9.51 3.73
N ASN A 32 16.19 8.96 2.76
CA ASN A 32 17.35 8.06 2.88
C ASN A 32 17.11 6.54 2.91
N GLU A 33 15.86 6.05 2.79
CA GLU A 33 15.60 4.61 2.75
C GLU A 33 15.29 4.10 1.35
N ALA A 34 15.47 2.79 1.13
CA ALA A 34 15.11 2.12 -0.11
C ALA A 34 13.60 2.26 -0.38
N THR A 35 13.21 2.26 -1.66
CA THR A 35 11.81 2.28 -2.07
C THR A 35 11.02 1.25 -1.27
N PRO A 36 9.89 1.63 -0.62
CA PRO A 36 9.12 0.71 0.19
C PRO A 36 8.72 -0.51 -0.64
N SER A 37 9.14 -1.69 -0.17
CA SER A 37 8.82 -2.94 -0.84
C SER A 37 7.32 -3.22 -0.76
N LYS A 38 6.80 -3.92 -1.77
CA LYS A 38 5.38 -4.32 -1.84
C LYS A 38 4.95 -5.07 -0.58
N GLU A 39 5.84 -5.87 0.00
CA GLU A 39 5.61 -6.63 1.23
C GLU A 39 5.42 -5.75 2.45
N THR A 40 6.28 -4.74 2.67
CA THR A 40 6.16 -3.81 3.80
C THR A 40 4.81 -3.09 3.78
N ILE A 41 4.38 -2.64 2.60
CA ILE A 41 3.10 -1.95 2.44
C ILE A 41 1.94 -2.91 2.65
N LYS A 42 2.02 -4.15 2.13
CA LYS A 42 1.00 -5.17 2.37
C LYS A 42 0.87 -5.47 3.85
N ASN A 43 1.98 -5.64 4.57
CA ASN A 43 1.95 -5.93 6.00
C ASN A 43 1.34 -4.76 6.80
N PHE A 44 1.76 -3.53 6.49
CA PHE A 44 1.17 -2.32 7.08
C PHE A 44 -0.35 -2.23 6.86
N LEU A 45 -0.80 -2.52 5.64
CA LEU A 45 -2.23 -2.54 5.31
C LEU A 45 -2.98 -3.68 6.00
N LYS A 46 -2.37 -4.86 6.11
CA LYS A 46 -2.90 -6.02 6.82
C LYS A 46 -3.11 -5.71 8.30
N GLU A 47 -2.10 -5.18 8.98
CA GLU A 47 -2.23 -4.81 10.40
C GLU A 47 -3.22 -3.66 10.61
N LYS A 48 -3.18 -2.64 9.74
CA LYS A 48 -4.00 -1.44 9.90
C LYS A 48 -5.48 -1.68 9.61
N PHE A 49 -5.80 -2.49 8.59
CA PHE A 49 -7.18 -2.79 8.20
C PHE A 49 -7.68 -4.13 8.73
N LYS A 50 -6.83 -4.94 9.37
CA LYS A 50 -7.14 -6.31 9.85
C LYS A 50 -7.73 -7.19 8.74
N VAL A 51 -7.17 -7.09 7.54
CA VAL A 51 -7.57 -7.86 6.36
C VAL A 51 -6.44 -8.76 5.90
N ASP A 52 -6.77 -9.83 5.19
CA ASP A 52 -5.74 -10.74 4.71
C ASP A 52 -4.95 -10.21 3.51
N GLU A 53 -3.75 -10.73 3.29
CA GLU A 53 -2.89 -10.32 2.16
C GLU A 53 -3.55 -10.60 0.80
N SER A 54 -4.43 -11.60 0.75
CA SER A 54 -5.23 -11.95 -0.42
C SER A 54 -6.25 -10.86 -0.76
N GLN A 55 -6.77 -10.14 0.24
CA GLN A 55 -7.71 -9.05 0.02
C GLN A 55 -7.02 -7.76 -0.44
N ILE A 56 -5.69 -7.67 -0.28
CA ILE A 56 -4.92 -6.46 -0.59
C ILE A 56 -4.26 -6.58 -1.96
N LYS A 57 -4.69 -5.72 -2.89
CA LYS A 57 -4.09 -5.58 -4.22
C LYS A 57 -3.39 -4.24 -4.36
N ILE A 58 -2.08 -4.26 -4.55
CA ILE A 58 -1.31 -3.07 -4.90
C ILE A 58 -1.42 -2.88 -6.42
N ASP A 59 -1.95 -1.74 -6.84
CA ASP A 59 -2.15 -1.38 -8.24
C ASP A 59 -0.82 -0.92 -8.86
N PHE A 60 -0.14 0.00 -8.20
CA PHE A 60 1.19 0.47 -8.56
C PHE A 60 1.88 1.18 -7.39
N ILE A 61 3.20 1.22 -7.46
CA ILE A 61 4.07 2.00 -6.59
C ILE A 61 4.82 2.97 -7.50
N LEU A 62 4.57 4.26 -7.32
CA LEU A 62 5.17 5.32 -8.11
C LEU A 62 6.10 6.13 -7.21
N SER A 63 7.41 5.89 -7.31
CA SER A 63 8.41 6.70 -6.64
C SER A 63 8.67 7.98 -7.44
N LYS A 64 8.65 9.12 -6.77
CA LYS A 64 8.83 10.41 -7.43
C LYS A 64 10.33 10.69 -7.58
N VAL A 65 10.82 10.73 -8.81
CA VAL A 65 12.26 10.92 -9.09
C VAL A 65 12.74 12.25 -8.51
N GLY A 66 13.85 12.22 -7.75
CA GLY A 66 14.43 13.40 -7.10
C GLY A 66 13.78 13.79 -5.77
N LEU A 67 12.72 13.10 -5.34
CA LEU A 67 12.10 13.24 -4.02
C LEU A 67 12.09 11.89 -3.33
N ALA A 68 12.32 11.89 -2.03
CA ALA A 68 12.25 10.70 -1.21
C ALA A 68 10.78 10.33 -0.88
N GLU A 69 9.90 10.36 -1.89
CA GLU A 69 8.46 10.18 -1.74
C GLU A 69 7.96 9.13 -2.75
N SER A 70 7.20 8.16 -2.26
CA SER A 70 6.57 7.10 -3.04
C SER A 70 5.06 7.14 -2.88
N LEU A 71 4.35 7.30 -3.98
CA LEU A 71 2.90 7.22 -4.07
C LEU A 71 2.49 5.78 -4.37
N ILE A 72 1.74 5.18 -3.46
CA ILE A 72 1.25 3.82 -3.61
C ILE A 72 -0.26 3.83 -3.68
N LYS A 73 -0.79 3.14 -4.70
CA LYS A 73 -2.22 2.93 -4.84
C LYS A 73 -2.54 1.48 -4.50
N ALA A 74 -3.30 1.27 -3.44
CA ALA A 74 -3.75 -0.04 -2.99
C ALA A 74 -5.27 -0.14 -3.03
N LYS A 75 -5.77 -1.35 -3.23
CA LYS A 75 -7.19 -1.70 -3.24
C LYS A 75 -7.38 -2.85 -2.27
N ILE A 76 -8.28 -2.67 -1.31
CA ILE A 76 -8.68 -3.73 -0.37
C ILE A 76 -10.07 -4.20 -0.76
N TYR A 77 -10.21 -5.48 -1.04
CA TYR A 77 -11.51 -6.06 -1.39
C TYR A 77 -12.19 -6.61 -0.14
N ASP A 78 -13.51 -6.47 -0.07
CA ASP A 78 -14.30 -6.99 1.05
C ASP A 78 -14.32 -8.52 1.04
N GLU A 79 -14.32 -9.11 -0.15
CA GLU A 79 -14.22 -10.55 -0.36
C GLU A 79 -12.77 -10.96 -0.67
N ASN A 80 -12.45 -12.23 -0.45
CA ASN A 80 -11.15 -12.80 -0.80
C ASN A 80 -10.99 -12.73 -2.32
N VAL A 81 -10.29 -11.71 -2.82
CA VAL A 81 -9.84 -11.74 -4.20
C VAL A 81 -8.72 -12.75 -4.22
N GLU A 82 -9.01 -13.91 -4.78
CA GLU A 82 -8.01 -14.91 -5.10
C GLU A 82 -7.00 -14.24 -6.04
N VAL A 83 -5.97 -13.63 -5.46
CA VAL A 83 -4.82 -13.17 -6.20
C VAL A 83 -4.17 -14.47 -6.64
N LYS A 84 -4.55 -14.94 -7.84
CA LYS A 84 -3.86 -16.02 -8.52
C LYS A 84 -2.40 -15.64 -8.51
N LYS A 85 -1.65 -16.19 -7.55
CA LYS A 85 -0.21 -16.35 -7.65
C LYS A 85 -0.06 -17.23 -8.88
N VAL A 86 0.12 -16.59 -10.03
CA VAL A 86 0.82 -17.23 -11.14
C VAL A 86 2.24 -17.36 -10.61
N GLU A 87 2.48 -18.46 -9.91
CA GLU A 87 3.82 -19.03 -9.82
C GLU A 87 4.20 -19.45 -11.25
N THR A 88 5.33 -18.96 -11.72
CA THR A 88 6.07 -19.46 -12.90
C THR A 88 7.51 -19.57 -12.48
#